data_AF-W5SKS8-F1
#
_entry.id   AF-W5SKS8-F1
#
_cell.length_a   1.000
_cell.length_b   1.000
_cell.length_c   1.000
_cell.angle_alpha   90.00
_cell.angle_beta   90.00
_cell.angle_gamma   90.00
#
_symmetry.space_group_name_H-M   'P 1'
#
loop_
_entity.id
_entity.type
_entity.pdbx_description
1 polymer ?
#
loop_
_entity_poly.entity_id
_entity_poly.type
_entity_poly.pdbx_seq_one_letter_code
_entity_poly.pdbx_strand_id
1 'polypeptide(L)' 'MMEVGRSAENAFYAFLELVSDVLRFKVNTTTKKEDVGNHFKSLGKKLGEAPKELEEVAKKAEIGEMVKVFHQKI' A
#
# COMPACT_ATOMS: atom_id res chain seq x y z
N MET A 1 -25.28 -13.41 26.48
CA MET A 1 -23.90 -12.85 26.58
C MET A 1 -22.84 -13.60 25.74
N MET A 2 -23.18 -14.65 24.98
CA MET A 2 -22.21 -15.35 24.11
C MET A 2 -22.11 -14.80 22.67
N GLU A 3 -23.01 -13.91 22.27
CA GLU A 3 -23.09 -13.41 20.89
C GLU A 3 -22.13 -12.26 20.62
N VAL A 4 -21.89 -11.38 21.62
CA VAL A 4 -21.01 -10.21 21.44
C VAL A 4 -19.55 -10.64 21.25
N GLY A 5 -19.09 -11.67 21.98
CA GLY A 5 -17.75 -12.23 21.79
C GLY A 5 -17.56 -12.87 20.41
N ARG A 6 -18.57 -13.59 19.92
CA ARG A 6 -18.55 -14.24 18.59
C ARG A 6 -18.67 -13.23 17.44
N SER A 7 -19.42 -12.16 17.65
CA SER A 7 -19.55 -11.04 16.70
C SER A 7 -18.26 -10.22 16.60
N ALA A 8 -17.56 -9.99 17.73
CA ALA A 8 -16.29 -9.29 17.73
C ALA A 8 -15.20 -10.12 17.03
N GLU A 9 -15.17 -11.43 17.27
CA GLU A 9 -14.24 -12.35 16.63
C GLU A 9 -14.44 -12.42 15.10
N ASN A 10 -15.68 -12.51 14.63
CA ASN A 10 -15.99 -12.48 13.20
C ASN A 10 -15.62 -11.14 12.53
N ALA A 11 -15.90 -10.01 13.18
CA ALA A 11 -15.52 -8.69 12.66
C ALA A 11 -13.99 -8.53 12.57
N PHE A 12 -13.26 -9.09 13.53
CA PHE A 12 -11.81 -9.09 13.54
C PHE A 12 -11.22 -9.91 12.39
N TYR A 13 -11.72 -11.12 12.13
CA TYR A 13 -11.24 -11.93 11.01
C TYR A 13 -11.63 -11.35 9.64
N ALA A 14 -12.83 -10.78 9.51
CA ALA A 14 -13.23 -10.07 8.28
C ALA A 14 -12.37 -8.83 8.00
N PHE A 15 -11.97 -8.11 9.06
CA PHE A 15 -11.02 -7.01 8.94
C PHE A 15 -9.64 -7.50 8.49
N LEU A 16 -9.15 -8.61 9.03
CA LEU A 16 -7.88 -9.22 8.61
C LEU A 16 -7.92 -9.72 7.16
N GLU A 17 -9.03 -10.28 6.71
CA GLU A 17 -9.24 -10.72 5.32
C GLU A 17 -9.23 -9.52 4.36
N LEU A 18 -9.96 -8.44 4.67
CA LEU A 18 -9.95 -7.20 3.91
C LEU A 18 -8.55 -6.59 3.83
N VAL A 19 -7.85 -6.50 4.97
CA VAL A 19 -6.48 -5.98 5.03
C VAL A 19 -5.52 -6.89 4.25
N SER A 20 -5.68 -8.21 4.31
CA SER A 20 -4.89 -9.18 3.55
C SER A 20 -5.11 -9.04 2.03
N ASP A 21 -6.36 -8.87 1.60
CA ASP A 21 -6.71 -8.72 0.17
C ASP A 21 -6.26 -7.36 -0.38
N VAL A 22 -6.39 -6.28 0.38
CA VAL A 22 -6.02 -4.92 -0.06
C VAL A 22 -4.50 -4.72 0.00
N LEU A 23 -3.82 -5.23 1.03
CA LEU A 23 -2.38 -5.02 1.25
C LEU A 23 -1.51 -6.21 0.85
N ARG A 24 -2.13 -7.25 0.23
CA ARG A 24 -1.50 -8.49 -0.26
C ARG A 24 -0.67 -9.23 0.80
N PHE A 25 -1.11 -9.19 2.05
CA PHE A 25 -0.42 -9.85 3.16
C PHE A 25 -1.20 -11.05 3.69
N LYS A 26 -0.91 -12.23 3.14
CA LYS A 26 -1.57 -13.48 3.52
C LYS A 26 -0.97 -14.02 4.82
N VAL A 27 -1.71 -13.87 5.92
CA VAL A 27 -1.36 -14.40 7.25
C VAL A 27 -1.88 -15.85 7.38
N ASN A 28 -1.08 -16.75 7.92
CA ASN A 28 -1.49 -18.14 8.23
C ASN A 28 -1.06 -18.54 9.65
N THR A 29 -1.41 -19.76 10.08
CA THR A 29 -1.11 -20.26 11.44
C THR A 29 0.37 -20.33 11.79
N THR A 30 1.26 -20.30 10.79
CA THR A 30 2.72 -20.31 10.98
C THR A 30 3.34 -18.91 10.91
N THR A 31 2.54 -17.88 10.61
CA THR A 31 3.02 -16.50 10.51
C THR A 31 3.27 -15.95 11.90
N LYS A 32 4.50 -15.48 12.16
CA LYS A 32 4.84 -14.91 13.46
C LYS A 32 4.30 -13.48 13.57
N LYS A 33 3.97 -13.06 14.79
CA LYS A 33 3.52 -11.69 15.08
C LYS A 33 4.52 -10.62 14.62
N GLU A 34 5.82 -10.91 14.71
CA GLU A 34 6.90 -10.02 14.25
C GLU A 34 6.89 -9.82 12.73
N ASP A 35 6.59 -10.87 11.96
CA ASP A 35 6.52 -10.80 10.50
C ASP A 35 5.39 -9.89 10.04
N VAL A 36 4.24 -9.96 10.74
CA VAL A 36 3.11 -9.05 10.53
C VAL A 36 3.52 -7.60 10.77
N GLY A 37 4.15 -7.31 11.91
CA GLY A 37 4.61 -5.96 12.26
C GLY A 37 5.64 -5.42 11.26
N ASN A 38 6.59 -6.26 10.85
CA ASN A 38 7.61 -5.90 9.88
C ASN A 38 7.01 -5.63 8.49
N HIS A 39 6.03 -6.43 8.06
CA HIS A 39 5.35 -6.23 6.79
C HIS A 39 4.65 -4.87 6.72
N PHE A 40 3.83 -4.53 7.71
CA PHE A 40 3.12 -3.24 7.73
C PHE A 40 4.06 -2.05 7.92
N LYS A 41 5.16 -2.20 8.67
CA LYS A 41 6.20 -1.17 8.77
C LYS A 41 6.87 -0.91 7.41
N SER A 42 7.15 -1.98 6.65
CA SER A 42 7.71 -1.87 5.29
C SER A 42 6.72 -1.21 4.33
N LEU A 43 5.45 -1.60 4.38
CA LEU A 43 4.39 -0.97 3.58
C LEU A 43 4.25 0.51 3.89
N GLY A 44 4.18 0.90 5.17
CA GLY A 44 4.08 2.29 5.58
C GLY A 44 5.27 3.13 5.09
N LYS A 45 6.49 2.57 5.14
CA LYS A 45 7.68 3.23 4.57
C LYS A 45 7.55 3.45 3.06
N LYS A 46 7.18 2.42 2.29
CA LYS A 46 6.98 2.51 0.84
C LYS A 46 5.90 3.52 0.46
N LEU A 47 4.78 3.55 1.19
CA LEU A 47 3.71 4.53 0.98
C LEU A 47 4.18 5.96 1.29
N GLY A 48 5.07 6.16 2.27
CA GLY A 48 5.66 7.46 2.57
C GLY A 48 6.69 7.93 1.53
N GLU A 49 7.36 7.00 0.85
CA GLU A 49 8.37 7.29 -0.18
C GLU A 49 7.74 7.48 -1.57
N ALA A 50 6.65 6.77 -1.88
CA ALA A 50 5.97 6.81 -3.18
C ALA A 50 5.61 8.22 -3.69
N PRO A 51 5.15 9.18 -2.87
CA PRO A 51 4.88 10.55 -3.35
C PRO A 51 6.11 11.24 -3.96
N LYS A 52 7.30 11.00 -3.41
CA LYS A 52 8.55 11.58 -3.94
C LYS A 52 8.88 10.98 -5.31
N GLU A 53 8.72 9.67 -5.46
CA GLU A 53 8.92 9.00 -6.74
C GLU A 53 7.92 9.48 -7.80
N LEU A 54 6.66 9.69 -7.40
CA LEU A 54 5.62 10.25 -8.27
C LEU A 54 5.93 11.69 -8.68
N GLU A 55 6.46 12.51 -7.77
CA GLU A 55 6.89 13.88 -8.07
C GLU A 55 8.02 13.90 -9.11
N GLU A 56 9.01 13.01 -8.99
CA GLU A 56 10.09 12.87 -9.96
C GLU A 56 9.62 12.38 -11.33
N VAL A 57 8.63 11.49 -11.37
CA VAL A 57 7.99 11.07 -12.63
C VAL A 57 7.22 12.23 -13.26
N ALA A 58 6.50 13.03 -12.47
CA ALA A 58 5.77 14.19 -12.96
C ALA A 58 6.73 15.24 -13.58
N LYS A 59 7.84 15.56 -12.90
CA LYS A 59 8.88 16.46 -13.45
C LYS A 59 9.44 15.96 -14.78
N LYS A 60 9.72 14.66 -14.89
CA LYS A 60 10.20 14.05 -16.15
C LYS A 60 9.16 14.13 -17.26
N ALA A 61 7.88 13.98 -16.93
CA ALA A 61 6.78 14.11 -17.89
C ALA A 61 6.70 15.55 -18.44
N GLU A 62 6.77 16.57 -17.58
CA GLU A 62 6.77 17.99 -17.97
C GLU A 62 7.97 18.35 -18.86
N ILE A 63 9.17 17.88 -18.52
CA ILE A 63 10.38 18.09 -19.34
C ILE A 63 10.21 17.41 -20.72
N GLY A 64 9.68 16.20 -20.75
CA GLY A 64 9.39 15.47 -21.99
C GLY A 64 8.39 16.21 -22.88
N GLU A 65 7.39 16.88 -22.30
CA GLU A 65 6.45 17.73 -23.03
C GLU A 65 7.14 18.99 -23.59
N MET A 66 7.97 19.68 -22.81
CA MET A 66 8.73 20.84 -23.30
C MET A 66 9.65 20.47 -24.48
N VAL A 67 10.39 19.37 -24.42
CA VAL A 67 11.28 18.93 -25.51
C VAL A 67 10.54 18.67 -26.81
N LYS A 68 9.30 18.14 -26.74
CA LYS A 68 8.44 17.96 -27.91
C LYS A 68 7.97 19.28 -28.52
N VAL A 69 7.62 20.25 -27.68
CA VAL A 69 7.22 21.59 -28.14
C VAL A 69 8.37 22.32 -28.84
N PHE A 70 9.59 22.20 -28.32
CA PHE A 70 10.77 22.79 -28.96
C PHE A 70 11.08 22.14 -30.32
N HIS A 71 10.95 20.82 -30.47
CA HIS A 71 11.17 20.15 -31.77
C HIS A 71 10.11 20.46 -32.84
N GLN A 72 8.91 20.91 -32.47
CA GLN A 72 7.88 21.30 -33.44
C GLN A 72 8.01 22.76 -33.93
N LYS A 73 8.86 23.57 -33.29
CA LYS A 73 9.00 25.00 -33.59
C LYS A 73 10.26 25.36 -34.40
N ILE A 74 11.08 24.37 -34.74
CA ILE A 74 12.26 24.49 -35.62
C ILE A 74 11.93 23.73 -36.91
#